data_AF-A0A532DEY9-F1
#
_entry.id   AF-A0A532DEY9-F1
#
_cell.length_a   1.000
_cell.length_b   1.000
_cell.length_c   1.000
_cell.angle_alpha   90.00
_cell.angle_beta   90.00
_cell.angle_gamma   90.00
#
_symmetry.space_group_name_H-M   'P 1'
#
loop_
_entity.id
_entity.type
_entity.pdbx_description
1 polymer ?
#
loop_
_entity_poly.entity_id
_entity_poly.type
_entity_poly.pdbx_seq_one_letter_code
_entity_poly.pdbx_strand_id
1 'polypeptide(L)' 'MKSLFTPILLAIVGIATAPAVQAAELWRTGGLEQPESALFDAAGKRIIISNIVGNPGEADGNGYLSILSMDGKMVTQHWT' A
#
# COMPACT_ATOMS: atom_id res chain seq x y z
N MET A 1 14.55 -33.37 -43.23
CA MET A 1 13.60 -32.44 -42.58
C MET A 1 13.63 -32.72 -41.08
N LYS A 2 14.36 -31.92 -40.31
CA LYS A 2 14.46 -32.11 -38.85
C LYS A 2 13.17 -31.59 -38.21
N SER A 3 12.41 -32.51 -37.61
CA SER A 3 11.18 -32.25 -36.87
C SER A 3 11.41 -31.14 -35.83
N LEU A 4 10.74 -30.00 -36.02
CA LEU A 4 10.71 -28.87 -35.06
C LEU A 4 9.65 -29.07 -33.97
N PHE A 5 9.05 -30.26 -33.86
CA PHE A 5 7.91 -30.52 -32.95
C PHE A 5 8.32 -30.63 -31.47
N THR A 6 9.57 -30.97 -31.18
CA THR A 6 10.06 -31.18 -29.80
C THR A 6 10.35 -29.90 -29.00
N PRO A 7 10.97 -28.82 -29.55
CA PRO A 7 11.22 -27.60 -28.77
C PRO A 7 9.94 -26.78 -28.47
N ILE A 8 8.88 -26.94 -29.27
CA ILE A 8 7.61 -26.23 -29.07
C ILE A 8 6.86 -26.77 -27.85
N LEU A 9 6.87 -28.10 -27.63
CA LEU A 9 6.18 -28.71 -26.50
C LEU A 9 6.81 -28.32 -25.14
N LEU A 10 8.14 -28.17 -25.09
CA LEU A 10 8.85 -27.79 -23.87
C LEU A 10 8.58 -26.33 -23.45
N ALA A 11 8.38 -25.43 -24.42
CA ALA A 11 8.05 -24.03 -24.15
C ALA A 11 6.63 -23.84 -23.61
N ILE A 12 5.67 -24.68 -24.01
CA ILE A 12 4.27 -24.60 -23.58
C ILE A 12 4.10 -25.07 -22.12
N VAL A 13 4.86 -26.08 -21.69
CA VAL A 13 4.81 -26.60 -20.30
C VAL A 13 5.38 -25.60 -19.29
N GLY A 14 6.38 -24.80 -19.67
CA GLY A 14 7.02 -23.83 -18.77
C GLY A 14 6.16 -22.62 -18.38
N ILE A 15 5.17 -22.24 -19.20
CA ILE A 15 4.27 -21.11 -18.90
C ILE A 15 3.15 -21.54 -17.94
N ALA A 16 2.74 -22.82 -17.98
CA ALA A 16 1.59 -23.32 -17.21
C ALA A 16 1.89 -23.60 -15.72
N THR A 17 3.15 -23.51 -15.29
CA THR A 17 3.58 -23.83 -13.91
C THR A 17 4.11 -22.63 -13.12
N ALA A 18 4.02 -21.41 -13.66
CA ALA A 18 4.39 -20.22 -12.91
C ALA A 18 3.44 -20.06 -11.70
N PRO A 19 3.97 -19.93 -10.46
CA PRO A 19 3.13 -19.72 -9.30
C PRO A 19 2.39 -18.39 -9.45
N ALA A 20 1.07 -18.40 -9.23
CA ALA A 20 0.30 -17.18 -9.15
C ALA A 20 0.82 -16.35 -7.96
N VAL A 21 1.46 -15.22 -8.24
CA VAL A 21 1.87 -14.28 -7.20
C VAL A 21 0.60 -13.61 -6.69
N GLN A 22 0.10 -14.08 -5.55
CA GLN A 22 -0.96 -13.39 -4.83
C GLN A 22 -0.33 -12.24 -4.05
N ALA A 23 -0.80 -11.03 -4.28
CA ALA A 23 -0.46 -9.89 -3.45
C ALA A 23 -0.94 -10.19 -2.02
N ALA A 24 0.00 -10.35 -1.09
CA ALA A 24 -0.29 -10.43 0.32
C ALA A 24 -0.42 -9.01 0.90
N GLU A 25 -1.36 -8.82 1.82
CA GLU A 25 -1.40 -7.60 2.63
C GLU A 25 -0.10 -7.50 3.43
N LEU A 26 0.66 -6.42 3.22
CA LEU A 26 1.90 -6.19 3.96
C LEU A 26 1.62 -5.74 5.39
N TRP A 27 0.66 -4.83 5.55
CA TRP A 27 0.18 -4.33 6.83
C TRP A 27 -1.12 -3.55 6.63
N ARG A 28 -1.80 -3.29 7.75
CA ARG A 28 -3.00 -2.46 7.85
C ARG A 28 -2.97 -1.66 9.14
N THR A 29 -3.47 -0.44 9.07
CA THR A 29 -3.55 0.48 10.21
C THR A 29 -4.99 0.92 10.42
N GLY A 30 -5.41 1.01 11.68
CA GLY A 30 -6.70 1.57 12.09
C GLY A 30 -6.53 2.74 13.06
N GLY A 31 -7.63 3.24 13.62
CA GLY A 31 -7.62 4.35 14.59
C GLY A 31 -7.43 5.74 13.97
N LEU A 32 -7.53 5.85 12.64
CA LEU A 32 -7.55 7.11 11.90
C LEU A 32 -8.98 7.64 11.82
N GLU A 33 -9.13 8.96 11.82
CA GLU A 33 -10.43 9.63 11.70
C GLU A 33 -10.58 10.18 10.29
N GLN A 34 -11.46 9.56 9.50
CA GLN A 34 -11.71 9.92 8.10
C GLN A 34 -10.41 10.28 7.34
N PRO A 35 -9.46 9.33 7.20
CA PRO A 35 -8.19 9.60 6.54
C PRO A 35 -8.43 9.98 5.08
N GLU A 36 -7.79 11.05 4.62
CA GLU A 36 -8.03 11.62 3.29
C GLU A 36 -6.83 11.40 2.35
N SER A 37 -5.63 11.81 2.77
CA SER A 37 -4.41 11.73 1.95
C SER A 37 -3.26 11.10 2.73
N ALA A 38 -2.34 10.44 2.01
CA ALA A 38 -1.12 9.89 2.57
C ALA A 38 0.11 10.39 1.79
N LEU A 39 1.12 10.86 2.50
CA LEU A 39 2.40 11.30 1.97
C LEU A 39 3.52 10.42 2.50
N PHE A 40 4.35 9.89 1.61
CA PHE A 40 5.60 9.25 2.00
C PHE A 40 6.70 10.32 2.18
N ASP A 41 7.22 10.45 3.40
CA ASP A 41 8.39 11.25 3.72
C ASP A 41 9.63 10.35 3.75
N ALA A 42 10.38 10.36 2.65
CA ALA A 42 11.58 9.54 2.50
C ALA A 42 12.71 9.94 3.47
N ALA A 43 12.83 11.23 3.78
CA ALA A 43 13.86 11.72 4.69
C ALA A 43 13.58 11.25 6.12
N GLY A 44 12.32 11.31 6.54
CA GLY A 44 11.86 10.85 7.85
C GLY A 44 11.58 9.35 7.95
N LYS A 45 11.59 8.61 6.83
CA LYS A 45 11.17 7.19 6.75
C LYS A 45 9.82 6.95 7.43
N ARG A 46 8.85 7.80 7.09
CA ARG A 46 7.52 7.80 7.71
C ARG A 46 6.44 8.08 6.67
N ILE A 47 5.21 7.73 7.02
CA ILE A 47 4.02 8.05 6.25
C ILE A 47 3.22 9.08 7.05
N ILE A 48 2.90 10.20 6.43
CA ILE A 48 2.09 11.27 7.02
C ILE A 48 0.68 11.15 6.45
N ILE A 49 -0.32 11.10 7.31
CA ILE A 49 -1.73 10.93 6.91
C ILE A 49 -2.50 12.16 7.36
N SER A 50 -3.28 12.77 6.47
CA SER A 50 -4.26 13.78 6.85
C SER A 50 -5.57 13.13 7.30
N ASN A 51 -6.14 13.66 8.39
CA ASN A 51 -7.39 13.20 8.98
C ASN A 51 -8.36 14.38 9.04
N ILE A 52 -9.61 14.10 8.68
CA ILE A 52 -10.74 15.03 8.86
C ILE A 52 -11.44 14.67 10.17
N VAL A 53 -11.82 15.67 10.94
CA VAL A 53 -12.64 15.51 12.14
C VAL A 53 -14.05 16.03 11.82
N GLY A 54 -15.06 15.20 12.02
CA GLY A 54 -16.46 15.60 11.84
C GLY A 54 -16.91 15.75 10.39
N ASN A 55 -17.47 16.92 10.03
CA ASN A 55 -18.10 17.12 8.72
C ASN A 55 -17.04 17.52 7.68
N PRO A 56 -16.80 16.70 6.62
CA PRO A 56 -15.79 17.01 5.61
C PRO A 56 -16.10 18.24 4.75
N GLY A 57 -17.32 18.78 4.81
CA GLY A 57 -17.69 20.03 4.14
C GLY A 57 -17.44 21.29 4.98
N GLU A 58 -17.03 21.16 6.25
CA GLU A 58 -16.82 22.30 7.15
C GLU A 58 -15.34 22.67 7.26
N ALA A 59 -15.06 23.98 7.25
CA ALA A 59 -13.72 24.52 7.43
C ALA A 59 -13.53 24.96 8.89
N ASP A 60 -13.59 24.00 9.82
CA ASP A 60 -13.58 24.24 11.27
C ASP A 60 -12.16 24.27 11.89
N GLY A 61 -11.14 23.82 11.14
CA GLY A 61 -9.75 23.79 11.58
C GLY A 61 -9.40 22.65 12.55
N ASN A 62 -10.28 21.65 12.70
CA ASN A 62 -10.08 20.55 13.64
C ASN A 62 -9.28 19.37 13.05
N GLY A 63 -9.04 19.36 11.73
CA GLY A 63 -8.24 18.33 11.06
C GLY A 63 -6.81 18.22 11.61
N TYR A 64 -6.21 17.04 11.49
CA TYR A 64 -4.87 16.77 12.05
C TYR A 64 -4.06 15.82 11.17
N LEU A 65 -2.74 15.80 11.43
CA LEU A 65 -1.83 14.86 10.80
C LEU A 65 -1.50 13.70 11.75
N SER A 66 -1.51 12.48 11.22
CA SER A 66 -0.95 11.29 11.87
C SER A 66 0.35 10.88 11.21
N ILE A 67 1.25 10.29 12.00
CA ILE A 67 2.52 9.72 11.55
C ILE A 67 2.48 8.22 11.75
N LEU A 68 2.71 7.48 10.67
CA LEU A 68 2.98 6.05 10.69
C LEU A 68 4.44 5.75 10.37
N SER A 69 4.93 4.63 10.89
CA SER A 69 6.16 4.00 10.42
C SER A 69 5.96 3.34 9.04
N MET A 70 7.06 2.95 8.39
CA MET A 70 7.03 2.25 7.10
C MET A 70 6.38 0.85 7.16
N ASP A 71 6.27 0.26 8.35
CA ASP A 71 5.58 -1.01 8.60
C ASP A 71 4.14 -0.82 9.10
N GLY A 72 3.56 0.37 8.95
CA GLY A 72 2.15 0.63 9.22
C GLY A 72 1.78 0.81 10.69
N LYS A 73 2.75 1.00 11.60
CA LYS A 73 2.45 1.24 13.02
C LYS A 73 2.19 2.73 13.25
N MET A 74 1.19 3.01 14.08
CA MET A 74 0.93 4.37 14.57
C MET A 74 2.11 4.84 15.43
N VAL A 75 2.81 5.87 14.98
CA VAL A 75 3.88 6.53 15.75
C VAL A 75 3.30 7.70 16.53
N THR A 76 2.45 8.50 15.89
CA THR A 76 1.79 9.64 16.52
C THR A 76 0.45 9.87 15.83
N GLN A 77 -0.66 9.83 16.58
CA GLN A 77 -1.97 10.05 15.98
C GLN A 77 -2.24 11.53 15.73
N HIS A 78 -1.96 12.39 16.71
CA HIS A 78 -2.13 13.84 16.60
C HIS A 78 -0.75 14.51 16.63
N TRP A 79 -0.21 14.82 15.45
CA TRP A 79 1.09 15.46 15.30
C TRP A 79 0.98 16.98 15.51
N THR A 80 1.76 17.50 16.46
CA THR A 80 1.96 18.93 16.78
C THR A 80 3.36 19.39 16.39
#